data_AF-A0A937E2L0-F1
#
_entry.id   AF-A0A937E2L0-F1
#
_cell.length_a   1.000
_cell.length_b   1.000
_cell.length_c   1.000
_cell.angle_alpha   90.00
_cell.angle_beta   90.00
_cell.angle_gamma   90.00
#
_symmetry.space_group_name_H-M   'P 1'
#
loop_
_entity.id
_entity.type
_entity.pdbx_description
1 polymer ?
#
loop_
_entity_poly.entity_id
_entity_poly.type
_entity_poly.pdbx_seq_one_letter_code
_entity_poly.pdbx_strand_id
1 'polypeptide(L)'
;MGKAELRIEIDQALLDEARALNIDVEALTVESLRAILDEKRVNLASAEKARQWASENAEAIALHRERIDRHGVFGEDVRTW
;
A
#
# COMPACT_ATOMS: atom_id res chain seq x y z
N MET A 1 -18.59 -3.12 22.80
CA MET A 1 -17.90 -3.52 21.57
C MET A 1 -18.51 -4.85 21.14
N GLY A 2 -19.31 -4.87 20.07
CA GLY A 2 -20.02 -6.08 19.64
C GLY A 2 -19.05 -7.12 19.09
N LYS A 3 -19.20 -8.38 19.51
CA LYS A 3 -18.53 -9.51 18.85
C LYS A 3 -19.22 -9.74 17.51
N ALA A 4 -18.44 -9.81 16.43
CA ALA A 4 -18.93 -10.21 15.11
C ALA A 4 -18.50 -11.66 14.87
N GLU A 5 -19.41 -12.48 14.35
CA GLU A 5 -19.11 -13.87 13.97
C GLU A 5 -18.54 -13.90 12.56
N LEU A 6 -17.38 -14.53 12.39
CA LEU A 6 -16.71 -14.71 11.11
C LEU A 6 -16.84 -16.18 10.70
N ARG A 7 -17.48 -16.44 9.57
CA ARG A 7 -17.52 -17.78 8.96
C ARG A 7 -16.43 -17.85 7.89
N ILE A 8 -15.49 -18.78 8.06
CA ILE A 8 -14.41 -19.05 7.11
C ILE A 8 -14.46 -20.53 6.76
N GLU A 9 -14.35 -20.84 5.48
CA GLU A 9 -14.10 -22.19 5.01
C GLU A 9 -12.59 -22.36 4.84
N ILE A 10 -12.02 -23.32 5.56
CA ILE A 10 -10.57 -23.62 5.56
C ILE A 10 -10.41 -25.11 5.30
N ASP A 11 -9.38 -25.47 4.53
CA ASP A 11 -9.00 -26.88 4.33
C ASP A 11 -8.70 -27.55 5.67
N GLN A 12 -9.33 -28.71 5.90
CA GLN A 12 -9.16 -29.50 7.10
C GLN A 12 -7.69 -29.93 7.30
N ALA A 13 -6.98 -30.28 6.22
CA ALA A 13 -5.58 -30.70 6.30
C ALA A 13 -4.68 -29.57 6.81
N LEU A 14 -4.99 -28.33 6.43
CA LEU A 14 -4.26 -27.13 6.86
C LEU A 14 -4.51 -26.82 8.35
N LEU A 15 -5.74 -27.03 8.83
CA LEU A 15 -6.06 -26.87 10.26
C LEU A 15 -5.38 -27.94 11.11
N ASP A 16 -5.29 -29.16 10.61
CA ASP A 16 -4.64 -30.26 11.32
C ASP A 16 -3.12 -30.01 11.42
N GLU A 17 -2.49 -29.48 10.37
CA GLU A 17 -1.09 -29.04 10.40
C GLU A 17 -0.87 -27.88 11.38
N ALA A 18 -1.74 -26.86 11.35
CA ALA A 18 -1.68 -25.74 12.29
C ALA A 18 -1.80 -26.20 13.75
N ARG A 19 -2.70 -27.16 14.03
CA ARG A 19 -2.82 -27.78 15.36
C ARG A 19 -1.58 -28.57 15.74
N ALA A 20 -1.01 -29.35 14.82
CA ALA A 20 0.20 -30.12 15.06
C ALA A 20 1.40 -29.20 15.41
N LEU A 21 1.44 -28.00 14.82
CA LEU A 21 2.44 -26.97 15.09
C LEU A 21 2.06 -26.03 16.24
N ASN A 22 0.93 -26.27 16.92
CA ASN A 22 0.41 -25.47 18.02
C ASN A 22 0.22 -23.98 17.67
N ILE A 23 -0.25 -23.72 16.45
CA ILE A 23 -0.53 -22.37 15.93
C ILE A 23 -1.97 -22.00 16.29
N ASP A 24 -2.15 -20.85 16.95
CA ASP A 24 -3.46 -20.26 17.18
C ASP A 24 -3.93 -19.50 15.92
N VAL A 25 -4.77 -20.17 15.13
CA VAL A 25 -5.30 -19.65 13.86
C VAL A 25 -6.22 -18.43 14.10
N GLU A 26 -6.95 -18.39 15.21
CA GLU A 26 -7.84 -17.26 15.52
C GLU A 26 -7.02 -16.01 15.86
N ALA A 27 -6.01 -16.15 16.70
CA ALA A 27 -5.10 -15.04 17.00
C ALA A 27 -4.38 -14.56 15.73
N LEU A 28 -3.84 -15.48 14.94
CA LEU A 28 -3.11 -15.18 13.71
C LEU A 28 -3.98 -14.44 12.69
N THR A 29 -5.23 -14.87 12.51
CA THR A 29 -6.15 -14.22 11.55
C THR A 29 -6.53 -12.81 11.98
N VAL A 30 -6.75 -12.57 13.28
CA VAL A 30 -7.01 -11.22 13.80
C VAL A 30 -5.81 -10.30 13.64
N GLU A 31 -4.60 -10.77 13.96
CA GLU A 31 -3.37 -9.99 13.80
C GLU A 31 -3.09 -9.68 12.33
N SER A 32 -3.23 -10.67 11.45
CA SER A 32 -3.05 -10.50 10.01
C SER A 32 -4.05 -9.49 9.45
N LEU A 33 -5.31 -9.55 9.88
CA LEU A 33 -6.33 -8.59 9.45
C LEU A 33 -5.99 -7.16 9.92
N ARG A 34 -5.50 -6.99 11.15
CA ARG A 34 -5.04 -5.68 11.65
C ARG A 34 -3.87 -5.15 10.82
N ALA A 35 -2.86 -5.98 10.56
CA ALA A 35 -1.70 -5.59 9.77
C ALA A 35 -2.09 -5.12 8.37
N ILE A 36 -2.96 -5.86 7.69
CA ILE A 36 -3.45 -5.49 6.35
C ILE A 36 -4.25 -4.18 6.39
N LEU A 37 -5.09 -3.98 7.42
CA LEU A 37 -5.86 -2.74 7.57
C LEU A 37 -4.95 -1.54 7.80
N ASP A 38 -3.91 -1.68 8.62
CA ASP A 38 -2.96 -0.61 8.88
C ASP A 38 -2.12 -0.29 7.65
N GLU A 39 -1.66 -1.31 6.90
CA GLU A 39 -0.98 -1.10 5.63
C GLU A 39 -1.87 -0.33 4.64
N LYS A 40 -3.15 -0.73 4.49
CA LYS A 40 -4.09 -0.02 3.62
C LYS A 40 -4.33 1.42 4.07
N ARG A 41 -4.42 1.67 5.37
CA ARG A 41 -4.55 3.04 5.92
C ARG A 41 -3.32 3.89 5.62
N VAL A 42 -2.12 3.34 5.82
CA VAL A 42 -0.87 4.04 5.52
C VAL A 42 -0.77 4.36 4.04
N ASN A 43 -1.16 3.42 3.17
CA ASN A 43 -1.19 3.63 1.72
C ASN A 43 -2.20 4.71 1.31
N LEU A 44 -3.39 4.71 1.92
CA LEU A 44 -4.40 5.75 1.68
C LEU A 44 -3.91 7.13 2.15
N ALA A 45 -3.34 7.21 3.36
CA ALA A 45 -2.76 8.45 3.87
C ALA A 45 -1.59 8.95 3.02
N SER A 46 -0.77 8.03 2.50
CA SER A 46 0.31 8.34 1.57
C SER A 46 -0.22 8.88 0.24
N ALA A 47 -1.30 8.28 -0.29
CA ALA A 47 -1.96 8.76 -1.51
C ALA A 47 -2.59 10.14 -1.32
N GLU A 48 -3.18 10.40 -0.15
CA GLU A 48 -3.75 11.70 0.18
C GLU A 48 -2.65 12.77 0.33
N LYS A 49 -1.56 12.46 1.03
CA LYS A 49 -0.37 13.31 1.10
C LYS A 49 0.22 13.59 -0.28
N ALA A 50 0.29 12.59 -1.16
CA ALA A 50 0.78 12.77 -2.52
C ALA A 50 -0.12 13.71 -3.34
N ARG A 51 -1.46 13.59 -3.19
CA ARG A 51 -2.41 14.53 -3.81
C ARG A 51 -2.25 15.94 -3.27
N GLN A 52 -2.11 16.09 -1.95
CA GLN A 52 -1.92 17.38 -1.32
C GLN A 52 -0.62 18.03 -1.80
N TRP A 53 0.50 17.30 -1.76
CA TRP A 53 1.77 17.79 -2.28
C TRP A 53 1.68 18.20 -3.75
N ALA A 54 1.02 17.39 -4.60
CA ALA A 54 0.83 17.71 -6.01
C ALA A 54 0.00 18.99 -6.20
N SER A 55 -1.01 19.23 -5.36
CA SER A 55 -1.80 20.46 -5.36
C SER A 55 -0.97 21.67 -4.93
N GLU A 56 -0.21 21.55 -3.84
CA GLU A 56 0.65 22.62 -3.30
C GLU A 56 1.78 22.99 -4.26
N ASN A 57 2.28 22.03 -5.04
CA ASN A 57 3.40 22.21 -5.97
C ASN A 57 2.94 22.32 -7.42
N ALA A 58 1.64 22.50 -7.68
CA ALA A 58 1.07 22.50 -9.03
C ALA A 58 1.73 23.54 -9.96
N GLU A 59 2.02 24.74 -9.44
CA GLU A 59 2.68 25.82 -10.18
C GLU A 59 4.14 25.46 -10.52
N ALA A 60 4.90 24.93 -9.54
CA ALA A 60 6.27 24.50 -9.76
C ALA A 60 6.36 23.35 -10.78
N ILE A 61 5.41 22.41 -10.72
CA ILE A 61 5.29 21.32 -11.69
C ILE A 61 4.98 21.89 -13.09
N ALA A 62 4.09 22.87 -13.21
CA ALA A 62 3.75 23.49 -14.48
C ALA A 62 4.95 24.23 -15.09
N LEU A 63 5.66 25.04 -14.31
CA LEU A 63 6.88 25.73 -14.74
C LEU A 63 7.98 24.74 -15.17
N HIS A 64 8.13 23.64 -14.43
CA HIS A 64 9.09 22.60 -14.78
C HIS A 64 8.75 21.90 -16.11
N ARG A 65 7.46 21.61 -16.34
CA ARG A 65 6.97 21.07 -17.62
C ARG A 65 7.22 22.04 -18.77
N GLU A 66 6.90 23.33 -18.59
CA GLU A 66 7.14 24.36 -19.60
C GLU A 66 8.63 24.50 -19.93
N ARG A 67 9.53 24.37 -18.93
CA ARG A 67 10.98 24.32 -19.17
C ARG A 67 11.36 23.11 -20.01
N ILE A 68 10.85 21.93 -19.68
CA ILE A 68 11.13 20.69 -20.44
C ILE A 68 10.64 20.83 -21.88
N ASP A 69 9.43 21.35 -22.10
CA ASP A 69 8.88 21.55 -23.44
C ASP A 69 9.73 22.51 -24.27
N ARG A 70 10.27 23.57 -23.64
CA ARG A 70 11.11 24.57 -24.32
C ARG A 70 12.55 24.12 -24.54
N HIS A 71 13.13 23.39 -23.59
CA HIS A 71 14.58 23.16 -23.53
C HIS A 71 14.98 21.68 -23.54
N GLY A 72 14.01 20.77 -23.57
CA GLY A 72 14.23 19.35 -23.40
C GLY A 72 14.49 18.94 -21.95
N VAL A 73 14.51 17.63 -21.73
CA VAL A 73 14.94 17.04 -20.46
C VAL A 73 16.46 17.13 -20.37
N PHE A 74 16.96 17.49 -19.19
CA PHE A 74 18.40 17.55 -18.97
C PHE A 74 19.02 16.16 -19.08
N GLY A 75 20.11 16.04 -19.85
CA GLY A 75 20.86 14.79 -20.01
C GLY A 75 20.21 13.77 -20.95
N GLU A 76 19.18 14.16 -21.70
CA GLU A 76 18.57 13.30 -22.74
C GLU A 76 19.59 12.93 -23.83
N ASP A 77 20.53 13.82 -24.11
CA ASP A 77 21.62 13.69 -25.07
C ASP A 77 22.71 12.66 -24.67
N VAL A 78 22.81 12.35 -23.37
CA VAL A 78 23.79 11.39 -22.83
C VAL A 78 23.14 10.12 -22.29
N ARG A 79 21.82 9.97 -22.44
CA ARG A 79 21.06 8.83 -21.96
C ARG A 79 21.16 7.64 -22.93
N THR A 80 22.34 7.03 -22.98
CA THR A 80 22.56 5.73 -23.62
C THR A 80 22.21 4.62 -22.63
N TRP A 81 21.14 3.88 -22.92
CA TRP A 81 20.75 2.66 -22.22
C TRP A 81 21.77 1.54 -22.42
#